data_AF-A0A7Y5AF07-F1
#
_entry.id   AF-A0A7Y5AF07-F1
#
_cell.length_a   1.000
_cell.length_b   1.000
_cell.length_c   1.000
_cell.angle_alpha   90.00
_cell.angle_beta   90.00
_cell.angle_gamma   90.00
#
_symmetry.space_group_name_H-M   'P 1'
#
loop_
_entity.id
_entity.type
_entity.pdbx_description
1 polymer ?
#
loop_
_entity_poly.entity_id
_entity_poly.type
_entity_poly.pdbx_seq_one_letter_code
_entity_poly.pdbx_strand_id
1 'polypeptide(L)'
;MLVSELPGAKYPLLALFPFRWYETSHWIIRALRLHPSGELKWMHYGVEHNGHARAQTFSSYEEGRKHVAEFNAEVSARVDELDLDNDLRISITLKAEKELTAQRRLA
;
A
#
# COMPACT_ATOMS: atom_id res chain seq x y z
N MET A 1 18.73 -8.09 -0.76
CA MET A 1 17.44 -7.95 -1.46
C MET A 1 17.16 -6.46 -1.54
N LEU A 2 17.05 -5.93 -2.76
CA LEU A 2 16.70 -4.54 -3.03
C LEU A 2 15.18 -4.35 -2.97
N VAL A 3 14.71 -3.11 -2.82
CA VAL A 3 13.27 -2.82 -2.81
C VAL A 3 12.59 -3.23 -4.12
N SER A 4 13.31 -3.09 -5.25
CA SER A 4 12.86 -3.52 -6.58
C SER A 4 12.72 -5.03 -6.73
N GLU A 5 13.37 -5.81 -5.89
CA GLU A 5 13.31 -7.29 -5.89
C GLU A 5 12.16 -7.83 -5.02
N LEU A 6 11.45 -6.96 -4.29
CA LEU A 6 10.33 -7.40 -3.47
C LEU A 6 9.18 -7.94 -4.33
N PRO A 7 8.49 -9.00 -3.89
CA PRO A 7 7.32 -9.52 -4.59
C PRO A 7 6.27 -8.42 -4.80
N GLY A 8 6.00 -8.13 -6.07
CA GLY A 8 5.04 -7.12 -6.48
C GLY A 8 5.57 -5.69 -6.53
N ALA A 9 6.86 -5.44 -6.28
CA ALA A 9 7.46 -4.10 -6.41
C ALA A 9 7.23 -3.46 -7.78
N LYS A 10 7.14 -4.29 -8.83
CA LYS A 10 6.85 -3.90 -10.22
C LYS A 10 5.42 -3.43 -10.49
N TYR A 11 4.49 -3.72 -9.58
CA TYR A 11 3.07 -3.38 -9.77
C TYR A 11 2.78 -1.96 -9.27
N PRO A 12 1.87 -1.22 -9.93
CA PRO A 12 1.49 0.12 -9.48
C PRO A 12 1.10 0.14 -8.01
N LEU A 13 1.71 1.05 -7.25
CA LEU A 13 1.42 1.28 -5.85
C LEU A 13 0.30 2.31 -5.74
N LEU A 14 -0.83 1.91 -5.18
CA LEU A 14 -1.99 2.79 -5.06
C LEU A 14 -2.11 3.37 -3.65
N ALA A 15 -1.96 2.55 -2.62
CA ALA A 15 -2.17 2.94 -1.23
C ALA A 15 -1.22 2.20 -0.28
N LEU A 16 -1.09 2.73 0.94
CA LEU A 16 -0.32 2.13 2.04
C LEU A 16 -1.20 1.97 3.28
N PHE A 17 -0.98 0.91 4.07
CA PHE A 17 -1.71 0.72 5.32
C PHE A 17 -0.87 -0.02 6.37
N PRO A 18 -0.92 0.38 7.66
CA PRO A 18 -0.26 -0.34 8.74
C PRO A 18 -1.06 -1.60 9.13
N PHE A 19 -0.39 -2.76 9.11
CA PHE A 19 -0.92 -4.03 9.59
C PHE A 19 -0.24 -4.44 10.89
N ARG A 20 -0.97 -5.10 11.79
CA ARG A 20 -0.40 -5.63 13.02
C ARG A 20 0.62 -6.73 12.68
N TRP A 21 1.85 -6.58 13.18
CA TRP A 21 2.86 -7.62 13.11
C TRP A 21 2.87 -8.39 14.43
N TYR A 22 2.16 -9.53 14.44
CA TYR A 22 1.91 -10.30 15.66
C TYR A 22 3.18 -10.87 16.32
N GLU A 23 4.26 -11.06 15.57
CA GLU A 23 5.52 -11.62 16.09
C GLU A 23 6.36 -10.60 16.87
N THR A 24 6.20 -9.30 16.61
CA THR A 24 7.11 -8.26 17.12
C THR A 24 6.39 -7.17 17.90
N SER A 25 5.07 -7.26 18.10
CA SER A 25 4.21 -6.21 18.68
C SER A 25 4.20 -4.87 17.93
N HIS A 26 4.91 -4.78 16.81
CA HIS A 26 4.97 -3.59 15.96
C HIS A 26 3.86 -3.60 14.91
N TRP A 27 3.75 -2.49 14.19
CA TRP A 27 2.91 -2.35 13.01
C TRP A 27 3.79 -2.26 11.78
N ILE A 28 3.53 -3.08 10.77
CA ILE A 28 4.27 -3.12 9.51
C ILE A 28 3.45 -2.48 8.40
N ILE A 29 4.06 -1.67 7.55
CA ILE A 29 3.36 -1.11 6.40
C ILE A 29 3.23 -2.16 5.28
N ARG A 30 2.04 -2.24 4.69
CA ARG A 30 1.78 -2.98 3.45
C ARG A 30 1.32 -2.04 2.35
N ALA A 31 1.59 -2.45 1.13
CA ALA A 31 1.28 -1.74 -0.10
C ALA A 31 0.07 -2.35 -0.78
N LEU A 32 -0.96 -1.56 -1.05
CA LEU A 32 -2.03 -1.93 -1.97
C LEU A 32 -1.54 -1.74 -3.39
N ARG A 33 -1.42 -2.83 -4.13
CA ARG A 33 -0.91 -2.80 -5.51
C ARG A 33 -1.94 -3.33 -6.49
N LEU A 34 -1.94 -2.76 -7.70
CA LEU A 34 -2.75 -3.21 -8.82
C LEU A 34 -2.06 -4.36 -9.54
N HIS A 35 -2.59 -5.57 -9.39
CA HIS A 35 -2.10 -6.74 -10.11
C HIS A 35 -2.49 -6.66 -11.60
N PRO A 36 -1.69 -7.20 -12.54
CA PRO A 36 -2.02 -7.21 -13.98
C PRO A 36 -3.34 -7.92 -14.32
N SER A 37 -3.87 -8.75 -13.42
CA SER A 37 -5.20 -9.35 -13.55
C SER A 37 -6.35 -8.38 -13.25
N GLY A 38 -6.07 -7.14 -12.86
CA GLY A 38 -7.08 -6.14 -12.45
C GLY A 38 -7.50 -6.24 -10.98
N GLU A 39 -6.85 -7.10 -10.19
CA GLU A 39 -7.12 -7.27 -8.76
C GLU A 39 -6.23 -6.35 -7.91
N LEU A 40 -6.78 -5.82 -6.81
CA LEU A 40 -6.00 -5.10 -5.81
C LEU A 40 -5.55 -6.07 -4.70
N LYS A 41 -4.25 -6.05 -4.36
CA LYS A 41 -3.70 -6.93 -3.32
C LYS A 41 -2.78 -6.17 -2.37
N TRP A 42 -2.92 -6.46 -1.08
CA TRP A 42 -1.98 -6.03 -0.05
C TRP A 42 -0.70 -6.86 -0.12
N MET A 43 0.41 -6.21 -0.45
CA MET A 43 1.74 -6.82 -0.61
C MET A 43 2.76 -6.19 0.34
N HIS A 44 3.93 -6.80 0.46
CA HIS A 44 5.01 -6.26 1.26
C HIS A 44 5.43 -4.88 0.74
N TYR A 45 5.61 -3.96 1.67
CA TYR A 45 6.21 -2.65 1.41
C TYR A 45 7.58 -2.60 2.09
N GLY A 46 8.56 -2.09 1.37
CA GLY A 46 9.92 -1.94 1.87
C GLY A 46 10.48 -0.59 1.46
N VAL A 47 11.33 -0.05 2.34
CA VAL A 47 12.13 1.14 2.08
C VAL A 47 13.58 0.73 1.95
N GLU A 48 14.34 1.45 1.13
CA GLU A 48 15.77 1.18 0.98
C GLU A 48 16.52 1.73 2.19
N HIS A 49 17.36 0.88 2.79
CA HIS A 49 18.22 1.24 3.91
C HIS A 49 19.56 0.54 3.75
N ASN A 50 20.63 1.31 3.59
CA ASN A 50 22.00 0.81 3.38
C ASN A 50 22.13 -0.19 2.22
N GLY A 51 21.39 0.00 1.12
CA GLY A 51 21.41 -0.91 -0.03
C GLY A 51 20.58 -2.20 0.16
N HIS A 52 19.76 -2.27 1.20
CA HIS A 52 18.87 -3.40 1.47
C HIS A 52 17.43 -2.93 1.66
N ALA A 53 16.47 -3.73 1.20
CA ALA A 53 15.06 -3.54 1.51
C ALA A 53 14.83 -3.82 2.99
N ARG A 54 14.21 -2.86 3.68
CA ARG A 54 13.80 -2.98 5.07
C ARG A 54 12.30 -2.75 5.17
N ALA A 55 11.62 -3.60 5.95
CA ALA A 55 10.24 -3.37 6.32
C ALA A 55 10.13 -2.06 7.11
N GLN A 56 9.19 -1.21 6.72
CA GLN A 56 8.89 -0.02 7.50
C GLN A 56 7.94 -0.39 8.63
N THR A 57 8.37 -0.14 9.87
CA THR A 57 7.64 -0.52 11.07
C THR A 57 7.43 0.65 12.01
N PHE A 58 6.33 0.61 12.75
CA PHE A 58 5.94 1.61 13.74
C PHE A 58 5.60 0.93 15.07
N SER A 59 5.85 1.65 16.17
CA SER A 59 5.51 1.19 17.53
C SER A 59 4.00 1.19 17.75
N SER A 60 3.27 2.13 17.15
CA SER A 60 1.82 2.24 17.29
C SER A 60 1.10 2.27 15.94
N TYR A 61 -0.18 1.90 15.97
CA TYR A 61 -1.07 2.02 14.82
C TYR A 61 -1.24 3.48 14.38
N GLU A 62 -1.33 4.41 15.33
CA GLU A 62 -1.55 5.83 15.07
C GLU A 62 -0.38 6.46 14.33
N GLU A 63 0.86 6.13 14.72
CA GLU A 63 2.06 6.56 14.01
C GLU A 63 2.06 6.04 12.57
N GLY A 64 1.82 4.74 12.38
CA GLY A 64 1.74 4.13 11.06
C GLY A 64 0.62 4.75 10.21
N ARG A 65 -0.54 5.01 10.80
CA ARG A 65 -1.68 5.64 10.11
C ARG A 65 -1.34 7.06 9.68
N LYS A 66 -0.75 7.87 10.57
CA LYS A 66 -0.35 9.24 10.26
C LYS A 66 0.68 9.27 9.14
N HIS A 67 1.65 8.34 9.17
CA HIS A 67 2.66 8.23 8.13
C HIS A 67 2.06 7.95 6.74
N VAL A 68 1.07 7.05 6.65
CA VAL A 68 0.45 6.70 5.36
C VAL A 68 -0.67 7.65 4.93
N ALA A 69 -1.08 8.59 5.78
CA ALA A 69 -2.24 9.44 5.52
C ALA A 69 -2.01 10.38 4.32
N GLU A 70 -0.84 11.04 4.27
CA GLU A 70 -0.45 11.92 3.18
C GLU A 70 -0.34 11.13 1.87
N PHE A 71 0.30 9.95 1.91
CA PHE A 71 0.37 9.06 0.77
C PHE A 71 -1.04 8.69 0.27
N ASN A 72 -1.94 8.29 1.16
CA ASN A 72 -3.27 7.84 0.77
C ASN A 72 -4.20 8.96 0.29
N ALA A 73 -3.89 10.24 0.56
CA ALA A 73 -4.67 11.37 0.05
C ALA A 73 -4.57 11.49 -1.48
N GLU A 74 -3.49 10.98 -2.07
CA GLU A 74 -3.20 11.05 -3.50
C GLU A 74 -3.56 9.75 -4.25
N VAL A 75 -4.38 8.86 -3.67
CA VAL A 75 -4.79 7.60 -4.32
C VAL A 75 -5.41 7.86 -5.70
N SER A 76 -6.35 8.80 -5.80
CA SER A 76 -7.00 9.12 -7.08
C SER A 76 -5.97 9.59 -8.12
N ALA A 77 -5.07 10.51 -7.73
CA ALA A 77 -4.03 11.02 -8.62
C ALA A 77 -3.11 9.92 -9.14
N ARG A 78 -2.72 8.96 -8.29
CA ARG A 78 -1.92 7.80 -8.72
C ARG A 78 -2.67 6.87 -9.66
N VAL A 79 -3.99 6.75 -9.53
CA VAL A 79 -4.80 5.97 -10.47
C VAL A 79 -4.97 6.73 -11.79
N ASP A 80 -5.07 8.05 -11.76
CA ASP A 80 -5.15 8.91 -12.94
C ASP A 80 -3.87 8.88 -13.80
N GLU A 81 -2.71 8.64 -13.18
CA GLU A 81 -1.43 8.44 -13.87
C GLU A 81 -1.33 7.08 -14.61
N LEU A 82 -2.25 6.15 -14.35
CA LEU A 82 -2.26 4.85 -15.03
C LEU A 82 -2.97 4.97 -16.39
N ASP A 83 -2.39 4.30 -17.39
CA ASP A 83 -2.99 4.15 -18.72
C ASP A 83 -4.16 3.15 -18.67
N LEU A 84 -5.27 3.61 -18.08
CA LEU A 84 -6.53 2.88 -17.93
C LEU A 84 -7.66 3.64 -18.63
N ASP A 85 -8.59 2.89 -19.19
CA ASP A 85 -9.87 3.46 -19.64
C ASP A 85 -10.65 4.08 -18.48
N ASN A 86 -11.61 4.94 -18.80
CA ASN A 86 -12.34 5.72 -17.80
C ASN A 86 -13.12 4.85 -16.81
N ASP A 87 -13.74 3.75 -17.28
CA ASP A 87 -14.56 2.88 -16.45
C ASP A 87 -13.69 2.06 -15.48
N LEU A 88 -12.56 1.56 -15.98
CA LEU A 88 -11.58 0.83 -15.20
C LEU A 88 -10.91 1.74 -14.17
N ARG A 89 -10.56 2.98 -14.54
CA ARG A 89 -10.04 3.99 -13.62
C ARG A 89 -10.99 4.24 -12.45
N ILE A 90 -12.26 4.55 -12.74
CA ILE A 90 -13.29 4.75 -11.71
C ILE A 90 -13.42 3.50 -10.83
N SER A 91 -13.47 2.31 -11.45
CA SER A 91 -13.57 1.04 -10.73
C SER A 91 -12.39 0.82 -9.78
N ILE A 92 -11.15 1.08 -10.22
CA ILE A 92 -9.94 0.89 -9.43
C ILE A 92 -9.88 1.88 -8.27
N THR A 93 -10.19 3.16 -8.50
CA THR A 93 -10.24 4.17 -7.43
C THR A 93 -11.24 3.76 -6.34
N LEU A 94 -12.47 3.39 -6.72
CA LEU A 94 -13.50 2.95 -5.78
C LEU A 94 -13.09 1.68 -5.01
N LYS A 95 -12.44 0.72 -5.68
CA LYS A 95 -11.92 -0.48 -5.03
C LYS A 95 -10.81 -0.15 -4.03
N ALA A 96 -9.90 0.76 -4.37
CA ALA A 96 -8.81 1.16 -3.50
C ALA A 96 -9.32 1.86 -2.23
N GLU A 97 -10.27 2.80 -2.38
CA GLU A 97 -10.92 3.49 -1.26
C GLU A 97 -11.71 2.52 -0.36
N LYS A 98 -12.41 1.56 -0.98
CA LYS A 98 -13.13 0.51 -0.26
C LYS A 98 -12.19 -0.36 0.56
N GLU A 99 -11.06 -0.79 -0.01
CA GLU A 99 -10.05 -1.56 0.70
C GLU A 99 -9.47 -0.79 1.90
N LEU A 100 -9.11 0.48 1.72
CA LEU A 100 -8.65 1.33 2.81
C LEU A 100 -9.70 1.47 3.92
N THR A 101 -10.96 1.66 3.55
CA THR A 101 -12.07 1.76 4.51
C THR A 101 -12.29 0.45 5.25
N ALA A 102 -12.20 -0.69 4.56
CA ALA A 102 -12.31 -2.01 5.17
C ALA A 102 -11.20 -2.25 6.20
N GLN A 103 -9.94 -1.96 5.85
CA GLN A 103 -8.82 -2.13 6.78
C GLN A 103 -8.93 -1.21 8.00
N ARG A 104 -9.39 0.04 7.82
CA ARG A 104 -9.64 0.97 8.93
C ARG A 104 -10.67 0.46 9.94
N ARG A 105 -11.64 -0.37 9.51
CA ARG A 105 -12.66 -0.97 10.39
C ARG A 105 -12.16 -2.22 11.12
N LEU A 106 -11.17 -2.90 10.56
CA LEU A 106 -10.59 -4.12 11.11
C LEU A 106 -9.44 -3.85 12.09
N ALA A 107 -8.83 -2.67 12.02
CA ALA A 107 -7.68 -2.25 12.81
C ALA A 107 -8.04 -1.69 14.19
#